data_AF-V8NZ04-F1
#
_entry.id   AF-V8NZ04-F1
#
_cell.length_a   1.000
_cell.length_b   1.000
_cell.length_c   1.000
_cell.angle_alpha   90.00
_cell.angle_beta   90.00
_cell.angle_gamma   90.00
#
_symmetry.space_group_name_H-M   'P 1'
#
loop_
_entity.id
_entity.type
_entity.pdbx_description
1 polymer ?
#
loop_
_entity_poly.entity_id
_entity_poly.type
_entity_poly.pdbx_seq_one_letter_code
_entity_poly.pdbx_strand_id
1 'polypeptide(L)'
;MWEPDCGFAVKNSVREAWMELIKNISTAEQPYLFTRHVHFLNFSRFGGDQPVYINIIRDPINRFLSNYFFRRFGDWRGEQNHMIRTPNMRQEERYLDINVCILENYPECSNPRLFYIIPYFCGQHPKCREPGEWALERAKMNVNENFLLVGILEELEDVLLLLERFLPHYFKDHRKLGNLTVTVKKTVPSTESIQILYQRMRYEYEFYYYVKEQFHLLKRKFGLRSSNGNSSPRPEFAIPSPLETEEPVTEDEEQDDEKWLEDIYKR
;
A
#
# COMPACT_ATOMS: atom_id res chain seq x y z
N MET A 1 -0.83 -6.45 -16.83
CA MET A 1 -2.02 -5.74 -16.36
C MET A 1 -1.50 -4.63 -15.43
N TRP A 2 -1.20 -3.40 -15.84
CA TRP A 2 -1.93 -2.50 -16.73
C TRP A 2 -3.42 -2.72 -16.52
N GLU A 3 -3.97 -2.01 -15.54
CA GLU A 3 -5.42 -1.92 -15.38
C GLU A 3 -6.06 -1.70 -16.75
N PRO A 4 -7.17 -2.38 -17.06
CA PRO A 4 -7.90 -2.08 -18.26
C PRO A 4 -8.37 -0.64 -18.14
N ASP A 5 -8.09 0.15 -19.17
CA ASP A 5 -8.73 1.44 -19.40
C ASP A 5 -10.23 1.26 -19.10
N CYS A 6 -10.68 1.84 -17.97
CA CYS A 6 -12.09 2.10 -17.78
C CYS A 6 -12.47 2.99 -18.96
N GLY A 7 -13.21 2.40 -19.91
CA GLY A 7 -13.69 3.06 -21.11
C GLY A 7 -14.53 4.28 -20.75
N PHE A 8 -13.87 5.43 -20.65
CA PHE A 8 -14.42 6.72 -20.97
C PHE A 8 -13.72 7.20 -22.23
N ALA A 9 -14.25 6.75 -23.37
CA ALA A 9 -13.96 7.38 -24.64
C ALA A 9 -14.63 8.76 -24.66
N VAL A 10 -13.98 9.74 -24.04
CA VAL A 10 -14.03 11.15 -24.43
C VAL A 10 -12.57 11.58 -24.47
N LYS A 11 -12.12 12.12 -25.61
CA LYS A 11 -10.79 12.72 -25.75
C LYS A 11 -10.70 14.00 -24.91
N ASN A 12 -10.75 13.86 -23.59
CA ASN A 12 -10.37 14.90 -22.67
C ASN A 12 -8.85 14.85 -22.56
N SER A 13 -8.19 15.98 -22.75
CA SER A 13 -6.79 16.13 -22.43
C SER A 13 -6.55 15.73 -20.96
N VAL A 14 -5.37 15.20 -20.65
CA VAL A 14 -4.99 14.83 -19.28
C VAL A 14 -5.22 15.99 -18.30
N ARG A 15 -5.05 17.23 -18.79
CA ARG A 15 -5.33 18.46 -18.05
C ARG A 15 -6.81 18.63 -17.70
N GLU A 16 -7.73 18.35 -18.63
CA GLU A 16 -9.17 18.43 -18.39
C GLU A 16 -9.62 17.42 -17.36
N ALA A 17 -9.12 16.18 -17.43
CA ALA A 17 -9.39 15.16 -16.42
C ALA A 17 -8.93 15.60 -15.01
N TRP A 18 -7.77 16.26 -14.90
CA TRP A 18 -7.31 16.81 -13.61
C TRP A 18 -8.18 17.97 -13.12
N MET A 19 -8.59 18.87 -14.00
CA MET A 19 -9.49 19.98 -13.63
C MET A 19 -10.85 19.47 -13.17
N GLU A 20 -11.38 18.44 -13.81
CA GLU A 20 -12.63 17.78 -13.42
C GLU A 20 -12.49 17.10 -12.05
N LEU A 21 -11.39 16.38 -11.82
CA LEU A 21 -11.09 15.79 -10.52
C LEU A 21 -11.01 16.85 -9.41
N ILE A 22 -10.29 17.95 -9.67
CA ILE A 22 -10.16 19.07 -8.73
C ILE A 22 -11.53 19.66 -8.44
N LYS A 23 -12.33 19.94 -9.47
CA LYS A 23 -13.69 20.46 -9.30
C LYS A 23 -14.54 19.55 -8.42
N ASN A 24 -14.55 18.24 -8.73
CA ASN A 24 -15.36 17.27 -7.99
C ASN A 24 -14.95 17.19 -6.51
N ILE A 25 -13.64 17.27 -6.21
CA ILE A 25 -13.13 17.29 -4.84
C ILE A 25 -13.48 18.62 -4.16
N SER A 26 -13.28 19.75 -4.82
CA SER A 26 -13.52 21.07 -4.23
C SER A 26 -15.01 21.38 -3.97
N THR A 27 -15.94 20.76 -4.71
CA THR A 27 -17.38 21.01 -4.55
C THR A 27 -18.10 20.00 -3.64
N ALA A 28 -17.42 18.95 -3.18
CA ALA A 28 -18.02 17.96 -2.29
C ALA A 28 -18.28 18.53 -0.89
N GLU A 29 -19.36 18.05 -0.25
CA GLU A 29 -19.76 18.48 1.09
C GLU A 29 -18.73 18.02 2.14
N GLN A 30 -18.21 18.97 2.92
CA GLN A 30 -17.18 18.74 3.94
C GLN A 30 -17.81 18.57 5.33
N PRO A 31 -17.20 17.77 6.24
CA PRO A 31 -15.91 17.07 6.13
C PRO A 31 -16.01 15.69 5.45
N TYR A 32 -15.05 15.35 4.59
CA TYR A 32 -14.96 13.99 4.00
C TYR A 32 -13.51 13.57 3.74
N LEU A 33 -13.28 12.26 3.62
CA LEU A 33 -12.01 11.69 3.19
C LEU A 33 -12.10 11.20 1.74
N PHE A 34 -11.20 11.69 0.90
CA PHE A 34 -11.05 11.20 -0.47
C PHE A 34 -9.88 10.22 -0.56
N THR A 35 -10.14 9.00 -1.04
CA THR A 35 -9.10 7.97 -1.24
C THR A 35 -9.17 7.41 -2.65
N ARG A 36 -8.06 7.55 -3.40
CA ARG A 36 -7.88 7.01 -4.76
C ARG A 36 -6.40 6.81 -5.07
N HIS A 37 -6.12 5.96 -6.05
CA HIS A 37 -4.79 5.78 -6.63
C HIS A 37 -4.47 6.89 -7.64
N VAL A 38 -4.15 8.08 -7.15
CA VAL A 38 -3.81 9.25 -7.99
C VAL A 38 -2.45 9.80 -7.55
N HIS A 39 -1.53 10.05 -8.50
CA HIS A 39 -0.26 10.72 -8.18
C HIS A 39 -0.51 12.15 -7.72
N PHE A 40 0.38 12.67 -6.88
CA PHE A 40 0.29 14.01 -6.33
C PHE A 40 -0.08 15.06 -7.39
N LEU A 41 -1.11 15.83 -7.08
CA LEU A 41 -1.66 16.89 -7.91
C LEU A 41 -1.60 18.18 -7.09
N ASN A 42 -0.97 19.20 -7.64
CA ASN A 42 -0.95 20.52 -7.02
C ASN A 42 -2.19 21.30 -7.50
N PHE A 43 -3.18 21.49 -6.61
CA PHE A 43 -4.46 22.14 -6.91
C PHE A 43 -4.26 23.64 -7.14
N SER A 44 -3.29 24.25 -6.45
CA SER A 44 -2.97 25.66 -6.61
C SER A 44 -2.54 26.01 -8.03
N ARG A 45 -1.91 25.07 -8.77
CA ARG A 45 -1.60 25.25 -10.20
C ARG A 45 -2.84 25.37 -11.11
N PHE A 46 -4.01 24.97 -10.61
CA PHE A 46 -5.29 25.03 -11.31
C PHE A 46 -6.25 26.04 -10.64
N GLY A 47 -5.76 26.89 -9.73
CA GLY A 47 -6.57 27.86 -9.02
C GLY A 47 -7.53 27.26 -7.98
N GLY A 48 -7.31 26.00 -7.58
CA GLY A 48 -8.06 25.35 -6.51
C GLY A 48 -7.33 25.43 -5.17
N ASP A 49 -8.09 25.36 -4.08
CA ASP A 49 -7.54 25.23 -2.74
C ASP A 49 -6.89 23.87 -2.55
N GLN A 50 -5.71 23.85 -1.93
CA GLN A 50 -4.96 22.63 -1.72
C GLN A 50 -5.61 21.79 -0.61
N PRO A 51 -6.04 20.54 -0.87
CA PRO A 51 -6.55 19.68 0.17
C PRO A 51 -5.42 19.18 1.07
N VAL A 52 -5.79 18.68 2.26
CA VAL A 52 -4.83 18.08 3.18
C VAL A 52 -4.42 16.70 2.65
N TYR A 53 -3.18 16.57 2.20
CA TYR A 53 -2.63 15.29 1.77
C TYR A 53 -2.07 14.50 2.95
N ILE A 54 -2.47 13.24 3.05
CA ILE A 54 -1.88 12.22 3.92
C ILE A 54 -1.59 10.98 3.09
N ASN A 55 -0.57 10.21 3.46
CA ASN A 55 -0.30 8.94 2.80
C ASN A 55 0.41 7.96 3.74
N ILE A 56 0.41 6.67 3.40
CA ILE A 56 1.12 5.61 4.13
C ILE A 56 1.86 4.78 3.10
N ILE A 57 3.18 4.69 3.25
CA ILE A 57 4.03 3.85 2.40
C ILE A 57 4.41 2.55 3.12
N ARG A 58 5.00 1.62 2.41
CA ARG A 58 5.46 0.33 2.93
C ARG A 58 6.84 0.04 2.37
N ASP A 59 7.62 -0.81 3.03
CA ASP A 59 8.87 -1.34 2.49
C ASP A 59 8.71 -1.73 0.99
N PRO A 60 9.58 -1.23 0.10
CA PRO A 60 9.45 -1.39 -1.34
C PRO A 60 9.31 -2.85 -1.81
N ILE A 61 10.13 -3.76 -1.27
CA ILE A 61 10.10 -5.18 -1.65
C ILE A 61 8.85 -5.84 -1.11
N ASN A 62 8.51 -5.65 0.17
CA ASN A 62 7.31 -6.21 0.78
C ASN A 62 6.03 -5.73 0.07
N ARG A 63 5.99 -4.47 -0.34
CA ARG A 63 4.92 -3.92 -1.17
C ARG A 63 4.84 -4.62 -2.52
N PHE A 64 5.98 -4.75 -3.20
CA PHE A 64 6.07 -5.45 -4.49
C PHE A 64 5.60 -6.90 -4.39
N LEU A 65 6.10 -7.66 -3.41
CA LEU A 65 5.72 -9.06 -3.19
C LEU A 65 4.23 -9.17 -2.88
N SER A 66 3.70 -8.31 -2.00
CA SER A 66 2.27 -8.31 -1.71
C SER A 66 1.44 -8.08 -2.98
N ASN A 67 1.84 -7.15 -3.86
CA ASN A 67 1.16 -6.92 -5.12
C ASN A 67 1.33 -8.08 -6.12
N TYR A 68 2.52 -8.69 -6.18
CA TYR A 68 2.83 -9.83 -7.06
C TYR A 68 1.89 -11.00 -6.78
N PHE A 69 1.77 -11.39 -5.51
CA PHE A 69 0.88 -12.49 -5.09
C PHE A 69 -0.59 -12.08 -5.11
N PHE A 70 -0.91 -10.81 -4.81
CA PHE A 70 -2.31 -10.35 -4.82
C PHE A 70 -2.91 -10.40 -6.21
N ARG A 71 -2.15 -10.03 -7.25
CA ARG A 71 -2.62 -10.14 -8.64
C ARG A 71 -2.87 -11.59 -9.07
N ARG A 72 -2.20 -12.56 -8.46
CA ARG A 72 -2.27 -14.00 -8.82
C ARG A 72 -3.33 -14.75 -8.03
N PHE A 73 -3.38 -14.51 -6.72
CA PHE A 73 -4.13 -15.32 -5.75
C PHE A 73 -5.13 -14.50 -4.94
N GLY A 74 -5.08 -13.17 -4.99
CA GLY A 74 -5.97 -12.30 -4.24
C GLY A 74 -5.66 -12.20 -2.75
N ASP A 75 -6.67 -11.79 -1.99
CA ASP A 75 -6.71 -11.78 -0.53
C ASP A 75 -7.58 -12.93 -0.01
N TRP A 76 -7.54 -13.21 1.30
CA TRP A 76 -8.39 -14.24 1.92
C TRP A 76 -9.88 -14.10 1.57
N ARG A 77 -10.37 -12.87 1.39
CA ARG A 77 -11.76 -12.58 0.96
C ARG A 77 -12.02 -12.99 -0.49
N GLY A 78 -11.01 -12.93 -1.36
CA GLY A 78 -11.06 -13.39 -2.74
C GLY A 78 -10.90 -14.90 -2.89
N GLU A 79 -10.15 -15.55 -2.00
CA GLU A 79 -9.96 -17.01 -2.00
C GLU A 79 -11.27 -17.73 -1.65
N GLN A 80 -12.04 -17.23 -0.67
CA GLN A 80 -13.39 -17.77 -0.35
C GLN A 80 -14.38 -17.67 -1.52
N ASN A 81 -14.21 -16.69 -2.41
CA ASN A 81 -15.10 -16.47 -3.56
C ASN A 81 -14.55 -17.01 -4.88
N HIS A 82 -13.42 -17.75 -4.87
CA HIS A 82 -12.71 -18.22 -6.07
C HIS A 82 -12.51 -17.14 -7.15
N MET A 83 -12.41 -15.86 -6.76
CA MET A 83 -12.37 -14.76 -7.72
C MET A 83 -10.97 -14.66 -8.34
N ILE A 84 -10.87 -14.99 -9.62
CA ILE A 84 -9.69 -14.67 -10.43
C ILE A 84 -9.58 -13.14 -10.50
N ARG A 85 -8.65 -12.56 -9.73
CA ARG A 85 -8.45 -11.10 -9.67
C ARG A 85 -7.93 -10.49 -10.97
N THR A 86 -7.13 -11.25 -11.71
CA THR A 86 -6.57 -10.84 -13.00
C THR A 86 -7.26 -11.68 -14.09
N PRO A 87 -8.48 -11.31 -14.51
CA PRO A 87 -9.16 -12.01 -15.60
C PRO A 87 -8.25 -11.93 -16.83
N ASN A 88 -7.94 -13.08 -17.44
CA ASN A 88 -6.97 -13.27 -18.54
C ASN A 88 -5.50 -13.53 -18.15
N MET A 89 -5.14 -13.68 -16.86
CA MET A 89 -3.82 -14.20 -16.51
C MET A 89 -3.69 -15.66 -16.89
N ARG A 90 -2.66 -16.00 -17.67
CA ARG A 90 -2.40 -17.41 -18.03
C ARG A 90 -1.97 -18.20 -16.81
N GLN A 91 -2.21 -19.51 -16.83
CA GLN A 91 -1.83 -20.40 -15.72
C GLN A 91 -0.30 -20.36 -15.48
N GLU A 92 0.50 -20.35 -16.54
CA GLU A 92 1.95 -20.20 -16.50
C GLU A 92 2.41 -18.90 -15.82
N GLU A 93 1.71 -17.78 -16.08
CA GLU A 93 1.99 -16.50 -15.42
C GLU A 93 1.56 -16.51 -13.96
N ARG A 94 0.42 -17.13 -13.66
CA ARG A 94 -0.16 -17.20 -12.30
C ARG A 94 0.75 -17.94 -11.34
N TYR A 95 1.34 -19.05 -11.78
CA TYR A 95 2.21 -19.89 -10.97
C TYR A 95 3.70 -19.67 -11.26
N LEU A 96 4.05 -18.59 -11.97
CA LEU A 96 5.44 -18.20 -12.20
C LEU A 96 6.15 -18.04 -10.85
N ASP A 97 7.23 -18.81 -10.68
CA ASP A 97 8.08 -18.70 -9.50
C ASP A 97 8.69 -17.30 -9.41
N ILE A 98 8.64 -16.72 -8.21
CA ILE A 98 9.07 -15.34 -7.99
C ILE A 98 10.57 -15.16 -8.24
N ASN A 99 11.39 -16.17 -7.96
CA ASN A 99 12.83 -16.10 -8.22
C ASN A 99 13.10 -16.13 -9.72
N VAL A 100 12.42 -17.02 -10.46
CA VAL A 100 12.51 -17.03 -11.93
C VAL A 100 12.10 -15.68 -12.49
N CYS A 101 11.00 -15.09 -12.00
CA CYS A 101 10.58 -13.76 -12.44
C CYS A 101 11.67 -12.68 -12.25
N ILE A 102 12.35 -12.70 -11.10
CA ILE A 102 13.37 -11.71 -10.74
C ILE A 102 14.69 -11.95 -11.50
N LEU A 103 15.20 -13.18 -11.45
CA LEU A 103 16.49 -13.58 -12.02
C LEU A 103 16.48 -13.45 -13.54
N GLU A 104 15.43 -13.92 -14.20
CA GLU A 104 15.25 -13.83 -15.66
C GLU A 104 14.73 -12.46 -16.13
N ASN A 105 14.65 -11.48 -15.23
CA ASN A 105 14.31 -10.09 -15.54
C ASN A 105 12.95 -9.93 -16.26
N TYR A 106 11.93 -10.66 -15.84
CA TYR A 106 10.58 -10.51 -16.39
C TYR A 106 10.10 -9.06 -16.24
N PRO A 107 9.31 -8.52 -17.20
CA PRO A 107 8.92 -7.11 -17.20
C PRO A 107 8.21 -6.61 -15.93
N GLU A 108 7.51 -7.46 -15.18
CA GLU A 108 6.88 -7.08 -13.91
C GLU A 108 7.79 -7.14 -12.68
N CYS A 109 8.92 -7.84 -12.78
CA CYS A 109 9.95 -7.97 -11.75
C CYS A 109 11.17 -7.08 -12.06
N SER A 110 11.04 -6.14 -12.98
CA SER A 110 12.12 -5.27 -13.48
C SER A 110 11.67 -3.82 -13.68
N ASN A 111 12.64 -2.91 -13.80
CA ASN A 111 12.37 -1.51 -14.07
C ASN A 111 11.85 -1.32 -15.50
N PRO A 112 10.91 -0.38 -15.74
CA PRO A 112 10.41 0.62 -14.79
C PRO A 112 9.24 0.14 -13.91
N ARG A 113 8.75 -1.10 -14.03
CA ARG A 113 7.52 -1.53 -13.32
C ARG A 113 7.70 -1.70 -11.80
N LEU A 114 8.93 -1.85 -11.33
CA LEU A 114 9.23 -1.84 -9.89
C LEU A 114 9.12 -0.43 -9.28
N PHE A 115 9.27 0.62 -10.10
CA PHE A 115 9.18 2.02 -9.68
C PHE A 115 7.72 2.45 -9.54
N TYR A 116 7.27 2.49 -8.30
CA TYR A 116 5.88 2.65 -7.91
C TYR A 116 5.67 3.73 -6.85
N ILE A 117 6.41 3.78 -5.74
CA ILE A 117 6.08 4.69 -4.62
C ILE A 117 6.43 6.13 -5.01
N ILE A 118 7.66 6.38 -5.44
CA ILE A 118 8.12 7.73 -5.83
C ILE A 118 7.19 8.44 -6.83
N PRO A 119 6.72 7.82 -7.93
CA PRO A 119 5.78 8.46 -8.86
C PRO A 119 4.54 9.08 -8.18
N TYR A 120 3.98 8.45 -7.14
CA TYR A 120 2.82 8.98 -6.42
C TYR A 120 3.14 10.25 -5.64
N PHE A 121 4.35 10.42 -5.15
CA PHE A 121 4.76 11.63 -4.44
C PHE A 121 5.37 12.68 -5.37
N CYS A 122 6.11 12.27 -6.39
CA CYS A 122 6.69 13.17 -7.40
C CYS A 122 5.61 13.92 -8.18
N GLY A 123 4.50 13.24 -8.47
CA GLY A 123 3.29 13.83 -9.05
C GLY A 123 3.18 13.63 -10.56
N GLN A 124 2.51 14.56 -11.22
CA GLN A 124 2.05 14.40 -12.60
C GLN A 124 3.09 14.73 -13.69
N HIS A 125 4.30 15.14 -13.32
CA HIS A 125 5.32 15.52 -14.30
C HIS A 125 5.82 14.27 -15.07
N PRO A 126 6.06 14.32 -16.40
CA PRO A 126 6.49 13.14 -17.17
C PRO A 126 7.75 12.46 -16.62
N LYS A 127 8.75 13.25 -16.19
CA LYS A 127 9.97 12.74 -15.54
C LYS A 127 9.71 11.94 -14.25
N CYS A 128 8.54 12.05 -13.63
CA CYS A 128 8.17 11.21 -12.48
C CYS A 128 7.95 9.74 -12.85
N ARG A 129 7.91 9.40 -14.14
CA ARG A 129 7.74 8.01 -14.62
C ARG A 129 9.05 7.27 -14.83
N GLU A 130 10.16 7.99 -14.77
CA GLU A 130 11.49 7.44 -14.98
C GLU A 130 12.20 7.31 -13.63
N PRO A 131 12.71 6.13 -13.28
CA PRO A 131 13.53 5.97 -12.08
C PRO A 131 14.78 6.85 -12.20
N GLY A 132 14.95 7.78 -11.28
CA GLY A 132 16.06 8.71 -11.33
C GLY A 132 16.08 9.67 -10.15
N GLU A 133 17.24 10.31 -9.96
CA GLU A 133 17.49 11.25 -8.87
C GLU A 133 16.52 12.44 -8.91
N TRP A 134 16.18 12.95 -10.10
CA TRP A 134 15.23 14.04 -10.23
C TRP A 134 13.85 13.71 -9.65
N ALA A 135 13.33 12.50 -9.95
CA ALA A 135 12.00 12.09 -9.48
C ALA A 135 11.99 11.84 -7.96
N LEU A 136 13.08 11.26 -7.45
CA LEU A 136 13.32 11.06 -6.02
C LEU A 136 13.33 12.39 -5.27
N GLU A 137 14.17 13.34 -5.68
CA GLU A 137 14.27 14.65 -5.02
C GLU A 137 12.97 15.44 -5.10
N ARG A 138 12.29 15.40 -6.26
CA ARG A 138 10.98 16.03 -6.40
C ARG A 138 9.93 15.42 -5.47
N ALA A 139 9.96 14.09 -5.29
CA ALA A 139 9.07 13.42 -4.34
C ALA A 139 9.37 13.83 -2.89
N LYS A 140 10.65 13.88 -2.48
CA LYS A 140 11.05 14.36 -1.14
C LYS A 140 10.57 15.80 -0.90
N MET A 141 10.75 16.69 -1.87
CA MET A 141 10.25 18.08 -1.79
C MET A 141 8.74 18.13 -1.61
N ASN A 142 7.98 17.39 -2.43
CA ASN A 142 6.53 17.40 -2.32
C ASN A 142 6.05 16.86 -0.96
N VAL A 143 6.69 15.82 -0.40
CA VAL A 143 6.42 15.32 0.96
C VAL A 143 6.52 16.44 1.99
N ASN A 144 7.60 17.21 1.97
CA ASN A 144 7.83 18.27 2.96
C ASN A 144 6.88 19.46 2.79
N GLU A 145 6.59 19.83 1.55
CA GLU A 145 5.86 21.06 1.24
C GLU A 145 4.34 20.87 1.25
N ASN A 146 3.84 19.66 0.93
CA ASN A 146 2.43 19.47 0.58
C ASN A 146 1.72 18.36 1.38
N PHE A 147 2.45 17.49 2.09
CA PHE A 147 1.83 16.42 2.88
C PHE A 147 1.84 16.77 4.36
N LEU A 148 0.69 16.62 5.00
CA LEU A 148 0.57 16.76 6.46
C LEU A 148 1.30 15.63 7.19
N LEU A 149 1.13 14.40 6.70
CA LEU A 149 1.76 13.21 7.25
C LEU A 149 1.98 12.18 6.15
N VAL A 150 3.19 11.61 6.11
CA VAL A 150 3.48 10.38 5.38
C VAL A 150 3.99 9.34 6.37
N GLY A 151 3.16 8.34 6.65
CA GLY A 151 3.47 7.26 7.57
C GLY A 151 4.10 6.05 6.88
N ILE A 152 4.54 5.08 7.69
CA ILE A 152 4.96 3.76 7.23
C ILE A 152 4.01 2.69 7.77
N LEU A 153 3.67 1.72 6.91
CA LEU A 153 2.70 0.67 7.22
C LEU A 153 3.20 -0.25 8.33
N GLU A 154 4.51 -0.44 8.43
CA GLU A 154 5.14 -1.23 9.49
C GLU A 154 4.89 -0.66 10.90
N GLU A 155 4.51 0.61 11.02
CA GLU A 155 4.21 1.30 12.28
C GLU A 155 2.80 1.95 12.22
N LEU A 156 1.82 1.24 11.64
CA LEU A 156 0.47 1.76 11.38
C LEU A 156 -0.23 2.32 12.62
N GLU A 157 -0.05 1.71 13.79
CA GLU A 157 -0.65 2.18 15.04
C GLU A 157 -0.18 3.60 15.39
N ASP A 158 1.11 3.87 15.26
CA ASP A 158 1.66 5.22 15.48
C ASP A 158 1.19 6.21 14.43
N VAL A 159 1.00 5.77 13.19
CA VAL A 159 0.42 6.60 12.12
C VAL A 159 -1.01 7.01 12.48
N LEU A 160 -1.85 6.05 12.89
CA LEU A 160 -3.24 6.30 13.26
C LEU A 160 -3.34 7.21 14.49
N LEU A 161 -2.46 7.05 15.47
CA LEU A 161 -2.41 7.91 16.66
C LEU A 161 -2.06 9.36 16.31
N LEU A 162 -1.10 9.58 15.40
CA LEU A 162 -0.79 10.93 14.91
C LEU A 162 -1.93 11.51 14.09
N LEU A 163 -2.59 10.71 13.24
CA LEU A 163 -3.76 11.15 12.47
C LEU A 163 -4.94 11.52 13.36
N GLU A 164 -5.20 10.77 14.44
CA GLU A 164 -6.22 11.12 15.44
C GLU A 164 -5.92 12.47 16.10
N ARG A 165 -4.64 12.80 16.31
CA ARG A 165 -4.24 14.08 16.88
C ARG A 165 -4.30 15.24 15.89
N PHE A 166 -3.96 15.03 14.62
CA PHE A 166 -3.99 16.07 13.59
C PHE A 166 -5.37 16.31 12.99
N LEU A 167 -6.14 15.23 12.84
CA LEU A 167 -7.40 15.21 12.11
C LEU A 167 -8.48 14.49 12.97
N PRO A 168 -8.76 14.98 14.19
CA PRO A 168 -9.63 14.29 15.14
C PRO A 168 -11.05 14.07 14.61
N HIS A 169 -11.57 14.97 13.76
CA HIS A 169 -12.91 14.80 13.16
C HIS A 169 -13.03 13.54 12.30
N TYR A 170 -11.92 13.03 11.77
CA TYR A 170 -11.90 11.88 10.86
C TYR A 170 -11.41 10.58 11.53
N PHE A 171 -10.51 10.69 12.51
CA PHE A 171 -9.79 9.54 13.08
C PHE A 171 -10.08 9.30 14.56
N LYS A 172 -11.06 9.98 15.15
CA LYS A 172 -11.52 9.72 16.53
C LYS A 172 -12.05 8.29 16.61
N ASP A 173 -11.39 7.46 17.43
CA ASP A 173 -11.69 6.03 17.64
C ASP A 173 -11.20 5.06 16.53
N HIS A 174 -9.94 5.20 16.11
CA HIS A 174 -9.27 4.32 15.14
C HIS A 174 -9.12 2.85 15.58
N ARG A 175 -9.43 2.54 16.85
CA ARG A 175 -9.29 1.20 17.47
C ARG A 175 -10.25 0.13 16.92
N LYS A 176 -11.19 0.51 16.06
CA LYS A 176 -12.12 -0.42 15.39
C LYS A 176 -11.65 -0.90 14.02
N LEU A 177 -10.45 -0.54 13.57
CA LEU A 177 -9.96 -0.93 12.25
C LEU A 177 -9.48 -2.39 12.23
N GLY A 178 -10.46 -3.29 12.07
CA GLY A 178 -10.27 -4.74 11.94
C GLY A 178 -9.78 -5.19 10.57
N ASN A 179 -8.91 -6.21 10.61
CA ASN A 179 -8.37 -7.07 9.55
C ASN A 179 -7.63 -6.37 8.40
N LEU A 180 -6.31 -6.25 8.58
CA LEU A 180 -5.35 -6.10 7.49
C LEU A 180 -5.67 -7.10 6.37
N THR A 181 -5.72 -6.61 5.12
CA THR A 181 -5.84 -7.49 3.96
C THR A 181 -4.54 -8.26 3.80
N VAL A 182 -4.56 -9.54 4.18
CA VAL A 182 -3.42 -10.44 3.99
C VAL A 182 -3.56 -11.13 2.64
N THR A 183 -2.59 -10.89 1.76
CA THR A 183 -2.45 -11.65 0.51
C THR A 183 -2.02 -13.07 0.83
N VAL A 184 -2.66 -14.04 0.20
CA VAL A 184 -2.44 -15.48 0.41
C VAL A 184 -1.25 -16.00 -0.40
N LYS A 185 -0.70 -17.15 -0.01
CA LYS A 185 0.34 -17.91 -0.74
C LYS A 185 1.61 -17.10 -1.06
N LYS A 186 2.01 -16.22 -0.14
CA LYS A 186 3.28 -15.48 -0.29
C LYS A 186 4.44 -16.44 -0.15
N THR A 187 5.27 -16.53 -1.18
CA THR A 187 6.58 -17.16 -1.08
C THR A 187 7.65 -16.10 -0.86
N VAL A 188 8.59 -16.38 0.04
CA VAL A 188 9.75 -15.51 0.28
C VAL A 188 10.77 -15.79 -0.83
N PRO A 189 11.23 -14.77 -1.60
CA PRO A 189 12.25 -14.98 -2.60
C PRO A 189 13.60 -15.38 -1.98
N SER A 190 14.48 -15.96 -2.78
CA SER A 190 15.86 -16.27 -2.42
C SER A 190 16.64 -14.99 -2.06
N THR A 191 17.69 -15.15 -1.26
CA THR A 191 18.57 -14.04 -0.88
C THR A 191 19.15 -13.31 -2.09
N GLU A 192 19.51 -14.05 -3.15
CA GLU A 192 19.99 -13.50 -4.41
C GLU A 192 18.93 -12.62 -5.10
N SER A 193 17.71 -13.15 -5.25
CA SER A 193 16.58 -12.41 -5.81
C SER A 193 16.28 -11.12 -5.04
N ILE A 194 16.34 -11.20 -3.71
CA ILE A 194 16.16 -10.06 -2.83
C ILE A 194 17.24 -9.00 -3.05
N GLN A 195 18.51 -9.39 -3.16
CA GLN A 195 19.62 -8.47 -3.43
C GLN A 195 19.46 -7.76 -4.77
N ILE A 196 19.04 -8.49 -5.81
CA ILE A 196 18.75 -7.93 -7.14
C ILE A 196 17.60 -6.92 -7.05
N LEU A 197 16.52 -7.26 -6.36
CA LEU A 197 15.41 -6.33 -6.15
C LEU A 197 15.85 -5.07 -5.40
N TYR A 198 16.66 -5.20 -4.36
CA TYR A 198 17.18 -4.07 -3.60
C TYR A 198 17.98 -3.11 -4.49
N GLN A 199 18.86 -3.65 -5.36
CA GLN A 199 19.61 -2.84 -6.33
C GLN A 199 18.69 -2.17 -7.34
N ARG A 200 17.72 -2.89 -7.91
CA ARG A 200 16.74 -2.35 -8.88
C ARG A 200 15.85 -1.26 -8.25
N MET A 201 15.54 -1.38 -6.97
CA MET A 201 14.68 -0.47 -6.19
C MET A 201 15.47 0.55 -5.35
N ARG A 202 16.76 0.79 -5.63
CA ARG A 202 17.61 1.67 -4.79
C ARG A 202 17.00 3.03 -4.49
N TYR A 203 16.35 3.66 -5.48
CA TYR A 203 15.69 4.95 -5.31
C TYR A 203 14.47 4.85 -4.40
N GLU A 204 13.67 3.79 -4.55
CA GLU A 204 12.51 3.54 -3.68
C GLU A 204 12.93 3.34 -2.23
N TYR A 205 14.04 2.63 -2.01
CA TYR A 205 14.59 2.46 -0.67
C TYR A 205 15.10 3.77 -0.09
N GLU A 206 15.79 4.58 -0.89
CA GLU A 206 16.24 5.90 -0.45
C GLU A 206 15.05 6.80 -0.05
N PHE A 207 13.98 6.80 -0.84
CA PHE A 207 12.75 7.52 -0.52
C PHE A 207 12.05 6.94 0.73
N TYR A 208 11.96 5.62 0.84
CA TYR A 208 11.36 4.95 1.99
C TYR A 208 12.08 5.31 3.29
N TYR A 209 13.40 5.24 3.32
CA TYR A 209 14.18 5.59 4.52
C TYR A 209 14.09 7.08 4.84
N TYR A 210 14.05 7.94 3.83
CA TYR A 210 13.82 9.36 4.03
C TYR A 210 12.46 9.61 4.73
N VAL A 211 11.38 9.05 4.21
CA VAL A 211 10.04 9.17 4.80
C VAL A 211 10.00 8.58 6.20
N LYS A 212 10.60 7.40 6.41
CA LYS A 212 10.70 6.76 7.72
C LYS A 212 11.39 7.65 8.74
N GLU A 213 12.49 8.29 8.36
CA GLU A 213 13.19 9.25 9.23
C GLU A 213 12.34 10.47 9.57
N GLN A 214 11.66 11.07 8.58
CA GLN A 214 10.75 12.20 8.81
C GLN A 214 9.57 11.82 9.73
N PHE A 215 9.00 10.64 9.53
CA PHE A 215 7.95 10.09 10.38
C PHE A 215 8.43 9.89 11.82
N HIS A 216 9.61 9.31 12.02
CA HIS A 216 10.21 9.11 13.35
C HIS A 216 10.56 10.44 14.04
N LEU A 217 11.04 11.43 13.30
CA LEU A 217 11.25 12.79 13.81
C LEU A 217 9.93 13.39 14.31
N LEU A 218 8.85 13.22 13.54
CA LEU A 218 7.53 13.70 13.92
C LEU A 218 7.00 12.98 15.17
N LYS A 219 7.09 11.64 15.22
CA LYS A 219 6.74 10.85 16.42
C LYS A 219 7.41 11.39 17.68
N ARG A 220 8.73 11.65 17.61
CA ARG A 220 9.48 12.22 18.75
C ARG A 220 8.97 13.59 19.17
N LYS A 221 8.68 14.49 18.22
CA LYS A 221 8.10 15.82 18.51
C LYS A 221 6.76 15.73 19.23
N PHE A 222 5.98 14.69 18.96
CA PHE A 222 4.66 14.47 19.56
C PHE A 222 4.69 13.59 20.82
N GLY A 223 5.87 13.20 21.28
CA GLY A 223 6.05 12.41 22.51
C GLY A 223 5.75 10.91 22.36
N LEU A 224 5.64 10.41 21.13
CA LEU A 224 5.47 8.98 20.87
C LEU A 224 6.83 8.28 20.97
N ARG A 225 6.95 7.34 21.90
CA ARG A 225 8.16 6.52 22.03
C ARG A 225 8.21 5.54 20.87
N SER A 226 9.34 5.46 20.18
CA SER A 226 9.58 4.28 19.33
C SER A 226 9.73 3.08 20.26
N SER A 227 8.95 2.04 20.05
CA SER A 227 9.21 0.74 20.67
C SER A 227 10.67 0.36 20.36
N ASN A 228 11.44 0.09 21.41
CA ASN A 228 12.87 -0.23 21.32
C ASN A 228 13.11 -1.36 20.30
N GLY A 229 13.99 -1.10 19.32
CA GLY A 229 14.57 -2.10 18.44
C GLY A 229 15.88 -1.57 17.86
N ASN A 230 16.99 -2.17 18.30
CA ASN A 230 18.38 -1.91 17.92
C ASN A 230 18.63 -1.10 16.63
N SER A 231 19.27 0.05 16.80
CA SER A 231 19.91 0.78 15.71
C SER A 231 21.12 0.01 15.19
N SER A 232 20.96 -0.63 14.04
CA SER A 232 22.03 -0.97 13.10
C SER A 232 21.45 -0.90 11.69
N PRO A 233 22.07 -0.17 10.74
CA PRO A 233 21.61 -0.17 9.35
C PRO A 233 22.14 -1.45 8.67
N ARG A 234 21.48 -2.57 8.93
CA ARG A 234 21.59 -3.76 8.09
C ARG A 234 20.19 -4.14 7.63
N PRO A 235 20.00 -4.52 6.35
CA PRO A 235 18.75 -5.12 5.92
C PRO A 235 18.66 -6.52 6.55
N GLU A 236 18.20 -6.59 7.79
CA GLU A 236 17.67 -7.83 8.34
C GLU A 236 16.35 -8.09 7.64
N PHE A 237 16.43 -8.88 6.56
CA PHE A 237 15.28 -9.59 6.05
C PHE A 237 14.82 -10.50 7.18
N ALA A 238 13.86 -10.04 7.98
CA ALA A 238 13.11 -10.91 8.87
C ALA A 238 12.34 -11.88 7.96
N ILE A 239 12.92 -13.06 7.75
CA ILE A 239 12.22 -14.23 7.24
C ILE A 239 11.14 -14.51 8.27
N PRO A 240 9.84 -14.38 7.97
CA PRO A 240 8.82 -14.90 8.86
C PRO A 240 9.08 -16.40 8.98
N SER A 241 9.31 -16.91 10.19
CA SER A 241 9.20 -18.35 10.42
C SER A 241 7.86 -18.84 9.86
N PRO A 242 7.79 -20.04 9.28
CA PRO A 242 6.53 -20.61 8.87
C PRO A 242 5.61 -20.56 10.09
N LEU A 243 4.49 -19.85 9.98
CA LEU A 243 3.40 -20.05 10.92
C LEU A 243 3.08 -21.54 10.79
N GLU A 244 3.29 -22.27 11.88
CA GLU A 244 2.81 -23.65 12.02
C GLU A 244 1.34 -23.64 11.62
N THR A 245 1.04 -24.37 10.54
CA THR A 245 -0.31 -24.84 10.30
C THR A 245 -0.66 -25.70 11.51
N GLU A 246 -1.47 -25.18 12.43
CA GLU A 246 -2.18 -26.06 13.35
C GLU A 246 -3.06 -26.98 12.49
N GLU A 247 -2.70 -28.27 12.52
CA GLU A 247 -3.54 -29.34 12.00
C GLU A 247 -4.88 -29.34 12.74
N PRO A 248 -5.99 -29.72 12.07
CA PRO A 248 -7.28 -29.76 12.73
C PRO A 248 -7.24 -30.83 13.84
N VAL A 249 -7.51 -30.41 15.07
CA VAL A 249 -7.82 -31.31 16.17
C VAL A 249 -9.09 -32.08 15.79
N THR A 250 -8.91 -33.34 15.43
CA THR A 250 -9.95 -34.36 15.51
C THR A 250 -10.09 -34.73 16.98
N GLU A 251 -11.25 -34.50 17.58
CA GLU A 251 -11.73 -35.30 18.69
C GLU A 251 -13.26 -35.20 18.71
N ASP A 252 -13.87 -36.36 18.47
CA ASP A 252 -15.26 -36.65 18.74
C ASP A 252 -15.55 -36.33 20.21
N GLU A 253 -16.57 -35.51 20.49
CA GLU A 253 -17.45 -35.67 21.64
C GLU A 253 -18.71 -34.82 21.46
N GLU A 254 -19.84 -35.52 21.33
CA GLU A 254 -21.19 -34.99 21.23
C GLU A 254 -21.59 -34.24 22.52
N GLN A 255 -21.95 -32.95 22.41
CA GLN A 255 -22.91 -32.35 23.33
C GLN A 255 -23.55 -31.05 22.80
N ASP A 256 -24.69 -31.23 22.14
CA ASP A 256 -25.98 -30.56 22.36
C ASP A 256 -25.98 -29.07 22.79
N ASP A 257 -25.83 -28.15 21.83
CA ASP A 257 -26.02 -26.69 22.00
C ASP A 257 -27.09 -26.08 21.05
N GLU A 258 -28.07 -26.87 20.59
CA GLU A 258 -29.19 -26.37 19.76
C GLU A 258 -30.34 -25.74 20.58
N LYS A 259 -30.20 -25.60 21.89
CA LYS A 259 -31.29 -25.12 22.76
C LYS A 259 -31.56 -23.60 22.71
N TRP A 260 -30.69 -22.79 22.10
CA TRP A 260 -30.86 -21.34 22.06
C TRP A 260 -31.59 -20.81 20.80
N LEU A 261 -31.79 -21.64 19.77
CA LEU A 261 -32.37 -21.23 18.50
C LEU A 261 -33.91 -21.30 18.43
N GLU A 262 -34.59 -21.94 19.39
CA GLU A 262 -36.06 -22.04 19.37
C GLU A 262 -36.80 -20.86 20.04
N ASP A 263 -36.12 -20.02 20.81
CA ASP A 263 -36.77 -18.95 21.59
C ASP A 263 -36.91 -17.61 20.85
N ILE A 264 -36.45 -17.50 19.59
CA ILE A 264 -36.50 -16.24 18.82
C ILE A 264 -37.72 -16.14 17.88
N TYR A 265 -38.40 -17.26 17.56
CA TYR A 265 -39.51 -17.27 16.58
C TYR A 265 -40.91 -17.52 17.17
N LYS A 266 -41.11 -17.39 18.49
CA LYS A 266 -42.44 -17.36 19.10
C LYS A 266 -42.79 -15.97 19.68
N ARG A 267 -43.10 -15.01 18.80
CA ARG A 267 -44.22 -14.08 18.98
C ARG A 267 -44.58 -13.32 17.71
#